data_AF-A0A5K1HDX2-F1
#
_entry.id   AF-A0A5K1HDX2-F1
#
_cell.length_a   1.000
_cell.length_b   1.000
_cell.length_c   1.000
_cell.angle_alpha   90.00
_cell.angle_beta   90.00
_cell.angle_gamma   90.00
#
_symmetry.space_group_name_H-M   'P 1'
#
loop_
_entity.id
_entity.type
_entity.pdbx_description
1 polymer ?
#
loop_
_entity_poly.entity_id
_entity_poly.type
_entity_poly.pdbx_seq_one_letter_code
_entity_poly.pdbx_strand_id
1 'polypeptide(L)'
;TYLSWWSQRLIDFIRENKNEVYTLADMSRRTGITEEDIRWTLEKIKVLKYSNGQPYICIDEKYLAEMYKKAGRPGLRVVPENIHFIPFKVKWDNPSAFL
;
A
#
# COMPACT_ATOMS: atom_id res chain seq x y z
N THR A 1 -12.58 -8.39 -0.67
CA THR A 1 -11.69 -8.90 0.40
C THR A 1 -10.51 -7.96 0.55
N TYR A 2 -9.80 -7.99 1.69
CA TYR A 2 -8.59 -7.16 1.87
C TYR A 2 -7.53 -7.42 0.79
N LEU A 3 -7.24 -8.69 0.48
CA LEU A 3 -6.27 -9.06 -0.55
C LEU A 3 -6.57 -8.44 -1.93
N SER A 4 -7.83 -8.45 -2.34
CA SER A 4 -8.27 -7.87 -3.63
C SER A 4 -8.00 -6.37 -3.68
N TRP A 5 -8.41 -5.64 -2.63
CA TRP A 5 -8.21 -4.20 -2.55
C TRP A 5 -6.72 -3.83 -2.43
N TRP A 6 -5.96 -4.53 -1.58
CA TRP A 6 -4.51 -4.32 -1.44
C TRP A 6 -3.78 -4.57 -2.76
N SER A 7 -4.12 -5.65 -3.47
CA SER A 7 -3.50 -5.95 -4.76
C SER A 7 -3.67 -4.80 -5.75
N GLN A 8 -4.90 -4.26 -5.87
CA GLN A 8 -5.17 -3.13 -6.74
C GLN A 8 -4.47 -1.86 -6.28
N ARG A 9 -4.56 -1.53 -4.99
CA ARG A 9 -3.95 -0.31 -4.44
C ARG A 9 -2.42 -0.30 -4.59
N LEU A 10 -1.77 -1.46 -4.38
CA LEU A 10 -0.32 -1.60 -4.50
C LEU A 10 0.14 -1.57 -5.96
N ILE A 11 -0.63 -2.15 -6.90
CA ILE A 11 -0.34 -2.02 -8.33
C ILE A 11 -0.48 -0.56 -8.77
N ASP A 12 -1.53 0.15 -8.32
CA ASP A 12 -1.68 1.58 -8.61
C ASP A 12 -0.52 2.39 -8.04
N PHE A 13 -0.07 2.08 -6.81
CA PHE A 13 1.13 2.69 -6.24
C PHE A 13 2.37 2.45 -7.12
N ILE A 14 2.61 1.22 -7.59
CA ILE A 14 3.77 0.91 -8.45
C ILE A 14 3.70 1.72 -9.75
N ARG A 15 2.51 1.87 -10.35
CA ARG A 15 2.32 2.65 -11.58
C ARG A 15 2.52 4.15 -11.37
N GLU A 16 1.96 4.69 -10.29
CA GLU A 16 2.08 6.09 -9.89
C GLU A 16 3.55 6.47 -9.66
N ASN A 17 4.39 5.51 -9.22
CA ASN A 17 5.76 5.73 -8.79
C ASN A 17 6.80 4.98 -9.63
N LYS A 18 6.47 4.59 -10.87
CA LYS A 18 7.31 3.73 -11.72
C LYS A 18 8.73 4.22 -12.00
N ASN A 19 8.98 5.52 -11.82
CA ASN A 19 10.27 6.17 -12.04
C ASN A 19 10.98 6.55 -10.72
N GLU A 20 10.41 6.19 -9.58
CA GLU A 20 10.95 6.47 -8.25
C GLU A 20 11.63 5.21 -7.67
N VAL A 21 12.67 5.42 -6.87
CA VAL A 21 13.26 4.37 -6.04
C VAL A 21 12.58 4.44 -4.67
N TYR A 22 11.98 3.35 -4.22
CA TYR A 22 11.29 3.27 -2.94
C TYR A 22 11.45 1.90 -2.28
N THR A 23 11.38 1.88 -0.95
CA THR A 23 11.44 0.66 -0.13
C THR A 23 10.04 0.17 0.25
N LEU A 24 9.93 -1.04 0.84
CA LEU A 24 8.66 -1.50 1.42
C LEU A 24 8.19 -0.57 2.56
N ALA A 25 9.12 0.00 3.33
CA ALA A 25 8.82 0.99 4.37
C ALA A 25 8.22 2.28 3.77
N ASP A 26 8.71 2.73 2.62
CA ASP A 26 8.13 3.88 1.91
C ASP A 26 6.72 3.58 1.40
N MET A 27 6.50 2.37 0.85
CA MET A 27 5.16 1.94 0.46
C MET A 27 4.21 1.94 1.67
N SER A 28 4.66 1.40 2.80
CA SER A 28 3.88 1.34 4.04
C SER A 28 3.47 2.74 4.51
N ARG A 29 4.45 3.64 4.65
CA ARG A 29 4.23 5.04 5.05
C ARG A 29 3.26 5.79 4.14
N ARG A 30 3.30 5.55 2.83
CA ARG A 30 2.50 6.28 1.83
C ARG A 30 1.11 5.67 1.58
N THR A 31 0.92 4.38 1.86
CA THR A 31 -0.35 3.68 1.64
C THR A 31 -1.15 3.43 2.91
N GLY A 32 -0.50 3.45 4.08
CA GLY A 32 -1.09 3.06 5.36
C GLY A 32 -1.27 1.55 5.52
N ILE A 33 -0.72 0.74 4.60
CA ILE A 33 -0.72 -0.72 4.67
C ILE A 33 0.57 -1.16 5.37
N THR A 34 0.52 -2.14 6.28
CA THR A 34 1.73 -2.60 6.97
C THR A 34 2.75 -3.22 5.99
N GLU A 35 4.04 -3.17 6.33
CA GLU A 35 5.07 -3.80 5.49
C GLU A 35 4.87 -5.30 5.33
N GLU A 36 4.35 -5.96 6.36
CA GLU A 36 4.02 -7.39 6.34
C GLU A 36 2.91 -7.69 5.33
N ASP A 37 1.82 -6.93 5.37
CA ASP A 37 0.70 -7.09 4.44
C ASP A 37 1.10 -6.74 3.00
N ILE A 38 1.96 -5.74 2.82
CA ILE A 38 2.52 -5.38 1.50
C ILE A 38 3.32 -6.56 0.94
N ARG A 39 4.26 -7.09 1.74
CA ARG A 39 5.10 -8.23 1.34
C ARG A 39 4.23 -9.43 0.99
N TRP A 40 3.35 -9.82 1.91
CA TRP A 40 2.46 -10.97 1.72
C TRP A 40 1.57 -10.82 0.48
N THR A 41 1.01 -9.63 0.26
CA THR A 41 0.14 -9.36 -0.89
C THR A 41 0.92 -9.44 -2.20
N LEU A 42 2.05 -8.73 -2.30
CA LEU A 42 2.85 -8.68 -3.54
C LEU A 42 3.47 -10.05 -3.89
N GLU A 43 3.87 -10.83 -2.89
CA GLU A 43 4.29 -12.22 -3.08
C GLU A 43 3.14 -13.09 -3.57
N LYS A 44 1.94 -12.95 -2.99
CA LYS A 44 0.75 -13.71 -3.40
C LYS A 44 0.37 -13.47 -4.86
N ILE A 45 0.47 -12.23 -5.33
CA ILE A 45 0.22 -11.89 -6.75
C ILE A 45 1.48 -12.00 -7.62
N LYS A 46 2.59 -12.51 -7.08
CA LYS A 46 3.88 -12.73 -7.78
C LYS A 46 4.47 -11.48 -8.43
N VAL A 47 4.15 -10.30 -7.89
CA VAL A 47 4.72 -9.01 -8.28
C VAL A 47 6.03 -8.75 -7.53
N LEU A 48 6.14 -9.22 -6.28
CA LEU A 48 7.40 -9.20 -5.52
C LEU A 48 8.11 -10.55 -5.64
N LYS A 49 9.41 -10.52 -5.94
CA LYS A 49 10.29 -11.69 -5.96
C LYS A 49 11.58 -11.39 -5.21
N TYR A 50 12.20 -12.43 -4.66
CA TYR A 50 13.50 -12.32 -4.02
C TYR A 50 14.57 -12.93 -4.92
N SER A 51 15.67 -12.21 -5.12
CA SER A 51 16.87 -12.72 -5.78
C SER A 51 18.08 -12.38 -4.91
N ASN A 52 18.85 -13.39 -4.52
CA ASN A 52 19.97 -13.27 -3.58
C ASN A 52 19.59 -12.52 -2.27
N GLY A 53 18.39 -12.78 -1.75
CA GLY A 53 17.87 -12.13 -0.53
C GLY A 53 17.38 -10.68 -0.70
N GLN A 54 17.54 -10.09 -1.89
CA GLN A 54 17.07 -8.73 -2.20
C GLN A 54 15.66 -8.78 -2.83
N PRO A 55 14.72 -7.90 -2.42
CA PRO A 55 13.39 -7.80 -3.01
C PRO A 55 13.41 -7.05 -4.35
N TYR A 56 12.71 -7.60 -5.35
CA TYR A 56 12.53 -7.02 -6.68
C TYR A 56 11.04 -6.97 -7.03
N ILE A 57 10.59 -5.79 -7.46
CA ILE A 57 9.20 -5.55 -7.89
C ILE A 57 9.12 -5.65 -9.41
N CYS A 58 8.13 -6.40 -9.91
CA CYS A 58 7.81 -6.46 -11.32
C CYS A 58 7.12 -5.16 -11.76
N ILE A 59 7.70 -4.48 -12.75
CA ILE A 59 7.18 -3.23 -13.33
C ILE A 59 6.61 -3.40 -14.74
N ASP A 60 6.53 -4.64 -15.24
CA ASP A 60 5.95 -4.91 -16.55
C ASP A 60 4.45 -4.60 -16.56
N GLU A 61 4.05 -3.61 -17.37
CA GLU A 61 2.69 -3.09 -17.36
C GLU A 61 1.65 -4.12 -17.81
N LYS A 62 2.01 -5.04 -18.73
CA LYS A 62 1.09 -6.10 -19.16
C LYS A 62 0.76 -7.03 -18.01
N TYR A 63 1.79 -7.45 -17.27
CA TYR A 63 1.63 -8.30 -16.10
C TYR A 63 0.84 -7.59 -14.98
N LEU A 64 1.19 -6.33 -14.70
CA LEU A 64 0.49 -5.53 -13.69
C LEU A 64 -1.00 -5.35 -14.05
N ALA A 65 -1.32 -5.08 -15.31
CA ALA A 65 -2.71 -4.98 -15.77
C ALA A 65 -3.48 -6.30 -15.62
N GLU A 66 -2.85 -7.43 -15.90
CA GLU A 66 -3.44 -8.75 -15.70
C GLU A 66 -3.74 -9.03 -14.22
N MET A 67 -2.77 -8.76 -13.33
CA MET A 67 -2.95 -8.96 -11.88
C MET A 67 -4.01 -8.01 -11.31
N TYR A 68 -4.05 -6.76 -11.79
CA TYR A 68 -5.06 -5.78 -11.40
C TYR A 68 -6.48 -6.25 -11.73
N LYS A 69 -6.67 -6.79 -12.94
CA LYS A 69 -7.95 -7.34 -13.39
C LYS A 69 -8.33 -8.60 -12.63
N LYS A 70 -7.36 -9.49 -12.36
CA LYS A 70 -7.57 -10.72 -11.56
C LYS A 70 -7.95 -10.43 -10.12
N ALA A 71 -7.45 -9.33 -9.55
CA ALA A 71 -7.81 -8.89 -8.21
C ALA A 71 -9.30 -8.52 -8.10
N GLY A 72 -9.99 -8.25 -9.20
CA GLY A 72 -11.44 -8.04 -9.25
C GLY A 72 -11.82 -6.70 -9.83
N ARG A 73 -13.00 -6.20 -9.48
CA ARG A 73 -13.47 -4.86 -9.87
C ARG A 73 -13.04 -3.85 -8.81
N PRO A 74 -12.35 -2.76 -9.19
CA PRO A 74 -12.04 -1.70 -8.24
C PRO A 74 -13.33 -1.09 -7.70
N GLY A 75 -13.33 -0.79 -6.40
CA GLY A 75 -14.43 -0.11 -5.73
C GLY A 75 -14.46 1.39 -6.08
N LEU A 76 -15.42 2.10 -5.48
CA LEU A 76 -15.46 3.56 -5.54
C LEU A 76 -14.18 4.15 -4.91
N ARG A 77 -13.54 5.07 -5.61
CA ARG A 77 -12.32 5.73 -5.13
C ARG A 77 -12.69 6.74 -4.06
N VAL A 78 -12.03 6.63 -2.91
CA VAL A 78 -12.10 7.65 -1.86
C VAL A 78 -11.29 8.86 -2.31
N VAL A 79 -11.83 10.06 -2.11
CA VAL A 79 -11.17 11.34 -2.37
C VAL A 79 -10.70 11.89 -1.01
N PRO A 80 -9.42 11.75 -0.64
CA PRO A 80 -8.93 12.08 0.69
C PRO A 80 -9.17 13.55 1.08
N GLU A 81 -9.18 14.44 0.10
CA GLU A 81 -9.41 15.88 0.27
C GLU A 81 -10.79 16.21 0.83
N ASN A 82 -11.75 15.28 0.68
CA ASN A 82 -13.12 15.41 1.20
C ASN A 82 -13.30 14.76 2.59
N ILE A 83 -12.25 14.19 3.18
CA ILE A 83 -12.30 13.58 4.51
C ILE A 83 -12.09 14.67 5.56
N HIS A 84 -13.17 15.08 6.23
CA HIS A 84 -13.09 15.95 7.40
C HIS A 84 -12.95 15.10 8.67
N PHE A 85 -11.71 14.78 9.04
CA PHE A 85 -11.41 13.95 10.21
C PHE A 85 -10.21 14.48 10.99
N ILE A 86 -10.30 14.41 12.32
CA ILE A 86 -9.18 14.63 13.23
C ILE A 86 -9.07 13.41 14.17
N PRO A 87 -7.86 12.86 14.38
CA PRO A 87 -7.68 11.78 15.34
C PRO A 87 -8.13 12.19 16.74
N PHE A 88 -8.82 11.29 17.44
CA PHE A 88 -9.18 11.53 18.82
C PHE A 88 -7.93 11.54 19.70
N LYS A 89 -7.71 12.64 20.44
CA LYS A 89 -6.63 12.76 21.41
C LYS A 89 -7.07 12.12 22.72
N VAL A 90 -6.41 11.05 23.12
CA VAL A 90 -6.65 10.44 24.44
C VAL A 90 -6.03 11.38 25.49
N LYS A 91 -6.72 11.59 26.62
CA LYS A 91 -6.37 12.61 27.65
C LYS A 91 -4.93 12.53 28.20
N TRP A 92 -4.24 11.41 28.03
CA TRP A 92 -2.87 11.18 28.50
C TRP A 92 -1.79 11.79 27.59
N ASP A 93 -2.16 12.31 26.41
CA ASP A 93 -1.25 13.05 25.51
C ASP A 93 -1.11 14.53 25.87
N ASN A 94 -1.63 14.97 27.02
CA ASN A 94 -1.44 16.32 27.54
C ASN A 94 -0.31 16.33 28.59
N PRO A 95 0.86 16.93 28.32
CA PRO A 95 1.92 17.09 29.32
C PRO A 95 1.47 17.85 30.57
N SER A 96 0.38 18.62 30.47
CA SER A 96 -0.23 19.37 31.57
C SER A 96 -1.23 18.56 32.39
N ALA A 97 -1.50 17.28 32.07
CA ALA A 97 -2.43 16.45 32.84
C ALA A 97 -1.83 15.91 34.16
N PHE A 98 -0.55 16.19 34.43
CA PHE A 98 0.18 15.78 35.62
C PHE A 98 0.68 16.96 36.47
N LEU A 99 0.16 18.17 36.22
CA LEU A 99 0.31 19.35 37.08
C LEU A 99 -1.04 19.66 37.75
#